data_AF-A0A969WSH5-F1
#
_entry.id   AF-A0A969WSH5-F1
#
_cell.length_a   1.000
_cell.length_b   1.000
_cell.length_c   1.000
_cell.angle_alpha   90.00
_cell.angle_beta   90.00
_cell.angle_gamma   90.00
#
_symmetry.space_group_name_H-M   'P 1'
#
loop_
_entity.id
_entity.type
_entity.pdbx_description
1 polymer ?
#
loop_
_entity_poly.entity_id
_entity_poly.type
_entity_poly.pdbx_seq_one_letter_code
_entity_poly.pdbx_strand_id
1 'polypeptide(L)'
;MKITTMRVAMVVAMLLAFSFTVDAQINLKKLGKTVRRSAEQQVEQKIKEKAARETREALDRGEKSFDKSISNATSPQTTPSNYNNSNSSSSNNNAVGETQIPKGTQTIYVSVNNGSNRNDGSLTAPLKDLQKAIDVAPEGALICLAQGNYLGYLDQGWVKVNKYVQIVGGYADDFSQRNPVRFKTTMRPSTEQIMTSGNQGVMDIRVTGKRNGVVLVDGIIFDRGQISAYLAPVYDNPVASAPEGCETGR
;
A
#
# COMPACT_ATOMS: atom_id res chain seq x y z
N MET A 1 -48.78 12.36 -82.70
CA MET A 1 -49.08 11.78 -81.36
C MET A 1 -47.90 10.96 -80.81
N LYS A 2 -46.72 11.54 -80.57
CA LYS A 2 -45.55 10.79 -80.04
C LYS A 2 -44.76 11.49 -78.93
N ILE A 3 -45.14 12.69 -78.50
CA ILE A 3 -44.37 13.48 -77.51
C ILE A 3 -44.91 13.32 -76.08
N THR A 4 -46.18 12.96 -75.90
CA THR A 4 -46.79 12.85 -74.56
C THR A 4 -46.48 11.51 -73.86
N THR A 5 -46.26 10.43 -74.62
CA THR A 5 -45.99 9.09 -74.06
C THR A 5 -44.55 8.95 -73.54
N MET A 6 -43.57 9.68 -74.11
CA MET A 6 -42.18 9.67 -73.62
C MET A 6 -42.00 10.39 -72.28
N ARG A 7 -42.84 11.38 -71.95
CA ARG A 7 -42.75 12.08 -70.65
C ARG A 7 -43.29 11.22 -69.50
N VAL A 8 -44.28 10.36 -69.75
CA VAL A 8 -44.81 9.44 -68.73
C VAL A 8 -43.85 8.27 -68.48
N ALA A 9 -43.22 7.73 -69.54
CA ALA A 9 -42.22 6.66 -69.40
C ALA A 9 -40.95 7.11 -68.67
N MET A 10 -40.53 8.38 -68.84
CA MET A 10 -39.34 8.91 -68.17
C MET A 10 -39.56 9.22 -66.69
N VAL A 11 -40.80 9.57 -66.28
CA VAL A 11 -41.16 9.78 -64.87
C VAL A 11 -41.29 8.45 -64.11
N VAL A 12 -41.77 7.39 -64.76
CA VAL A 12 -41.82 6.05 -64.16
C VAL A 12 -40.41 5.42 -64.05
N ALA A 13 -39.50 5.71 -64.99
CA ALA A 13 -38.10 5.27 -64.90
C ALA A 13 -37.28 6.03 -63.82
N MET A 14 -37.60 7.29 -63.54
CA MET A 14 -36.96 8.05 -62.45
C MET A 14 -37.42 7.63 -61.05
N LEU A 15 -38.60 7.00 -60.93
CA LEU A 15 -39.12 6.43 -59.69
C LEU A 15 -38.60 5.01 -59.39
N LEU A 16 -38.03 4.32 -60.37
CA LEU A 16 -37.49 2.95 -60.22
C LEU A 16 -35.95 2.89 -60.11
N ALA A 17 -35.24 4.02 -60.22
CA ALA A 17 -33.77 4.08 -60.12
C ALA A 17 -33.25 4.41 -58.71
N PHE A 18 -34.11 4.44 -57.68
CA PHE A 18 -33.71 4.59 -56.27
C PHE A 18 -33.89 3.30 -55.46
N SER A 19 -33.81 2.14 -56.11
CA SER A 19 -33.71 0.84 -55.42
C SER A 19 -32.25 0.42 -55.26
N PHE A 20 -31.46 1.25 -54.56
CA PHE A 20 -30.31 0.77 -53.80
C PHE A 20 -30.71 0.83 -52.34
N THR A 21 -31.15 -0.31 -51.78
CA THR A 21 -31.26 -0.48 -50.34
C THR A 21 -29.86 -0.63 -49.77
N VAL A 22 -29.24 0.50 -49.44
CA VAL A 22 -28.33 0.57 -48.30
C VAL A 22 -29.17 1.20 -47.19
N ASP A 23 -29.55 0.41 -46.19
CA ASP A 23 -30.19 0.89 -44.97
C ASP A 23 -29.20 1.74 -44.17
N ALA A 24 -28.95 2.96 -44.61
CA ALA A 24 -28.37 4.02 -43.79
C ALA A 24 -29.51 4.77 -43.10
N GLN A 25 -30.29 4.06 -42.27
CA GLN A 25 -31.12 4.71 -41.27
C GLN A 25 -30.18 5.40 -40.28
N ILE A 26 -30.01 6.72 -40.43
CA ILE A 26 -29.38 7.56 -39.40
C ILE A 26 -30.30 7.49 -38.19
N ASN A 27 -29.94 6.60 -37.26
CA ASN A 27 -30.73 6.34 -36.07
C ASN A 27 -30.53 7.51 -35.10
N LEU A 28 -31.45 8.49 -35.11
CA LEU A 28 -31.39 9.69 -34.26
C LEU A 28 -31.20 9.35 -32.75
N LYS A 29 -31.65 8.17 -32.31
CA LYS A 29 -31.42 7.69 -30.93
C LYS A 29 -29.95 7.31 -30.67
N LYS A 30 -29.22 6.79 -31.66
CA LYS A 30 -27.77 6.54 -31.55
C LYS A 30 -26.98 7.85 -31.58
N LEU A 31 -27.40 8.82 -32.40
CA LEU A 31 -26.76 10.14 -32.46
C LEU A 31 -26.92 10.89 -31.13
N GLY A 32 -28.11 10.90 -30.53
CA GLY A 32 -28.34 11.52 -29.22
C GLY A 32 -27.54 10.89 -28.07
N LYS A 33 -27.39 9.56 -28.05
CA LYS A 33 -26.55 8.87 -27.06
C LYS A 33 -25.06 9.18 -27.24
N THR A 34 -24.60 9.34 -28.48
CA THR A 34 -23.19 9.64 -28.79
C THR A 34 -22.84 11.08 -28.42
N VAL A 35 -23.72 12.03 -28.73
CA VAL A 35 -23.57 13.44 -28.33
C VAL A 35 -23.54 13.57 -26.81
N ARG A 36 -24.45 12.88 -26.10
CA ARG A 36 -24.48 12.87 -24.63
C ARG A 36 -23.19 12.31 -24.01
N ARG A 37 -22.66 11.19 -24.52
CA ARG A 37 -21.39 10.62 -24.06
C ARG A 37 -20.21 11.57 -24.29
N SER A 38 -20.18 12.27 -25.42
CA SER A 38 -19.11 13.25 -25.70
C SER A 38 -19.15 14.45 -24.74
N ALA A 39 -20.34 14.90 -24.37
CA ALA A 39 -20.52 15.98 -23.41
C ALA A 39 -20.12 15.55 -21.98
N GLU A 40 -20.49 14.33 -21.57
CA GLU A 40 -20.11 13.74 -20.28
C GLU A 40 -18.59 13.57 -20.18
N GLN A 41 -17.92 13.10 -21.25
CA GLN A 41 -16.45 12.97 -21.29
C GLN A 41 -15.72 14.31 -21.20
N GLN A 42 -16.21 15.36 -21.88
CA GLN A 42 -15.60 16.69 -21.80
C GLN A 42 -15.71 17.30 -20.40
N VAL A 43 -16.83 17.06 -19.71
CA VAL A 43 -17.02 17.51 -18.31
C VAL A 43 -16.09 16.74 -17.38
N GLU A 44 -15.99 15.42 -17.54
CA GLU A 44 -15.13 14.57 -16.70
C GLU A 44 -13.64 14.93 -16.88
N GLN A 45 -13.20 15.21 -18.11
CA GLN A 45 -11.84 15.63 -18.39
C GLN A 45 -11.52 16.99 -17.76
N LYS A 46 -12.44 17.96 -17.84
CA LYS A 46 -12.28 19.27 -17.17
C LYS A 46 -12.23 19.16 -15.65
N ILE A 47 -13.01 18.25 -15.05
CA ILE A 47 -12.98 17.99 -13.61
C ILE A 47 -11.64 17.35 -13.20
N LYS A 48 -11.16 16.35 -13.95
CA LYS A 48 -9.85 15.71 -13.70
C LYS A 48 -8.69 16.68 -13.86
N GLU A 49 -8.71 17.54 -14.87
CA GLU A 49 -7.67 18.55 -15.09
C GLU A 49 -7.67 19.61 -13.98
N LYS A 50 -8.85 20.08 -13.56
CA LYS A 50 -8.98 21.03 -12.44
C LYS A 50 -8.48 20.42 -11.13
N ALA A 51 -8.85 19.17 -10.83
CA ALA A 51 -8.39 18.47 -9.63
C ALA A 51 -6.86 18.23 -9.65
N ALA A 52 -6.30 17.88 -10.81
CA ALA A 52 -4.86 17.72 -10.97
C ALA A 52 -4.10 19.05 -10.79
N ARG A 53 -4.67 20.15 -11.27
CA ARG A 53 -4.10 21.50 -11.10
C ARG A 53 -4.13 21.96 -9.65
N GLU A 54 -5.26 21.81 -8.95
CA GLU A 54 -5.38 22.14 -7.53
C GLU A 54 -4.41 21.31 -6.66
N THR A 55 -4.22 20.02 -7.00
CA THR A 55 -3.25 19.15 -6.32
C THR A 55 -1.81 19.63 -6.53
N ARG A 56 -1.44 20.00 -7.77
CA ARG A 56 -0.09 20.55 -8.07
C ARG A 56 0.16 21.88 -7.37
N GLU A 57 -0.83 22.79 -7.34
CA GLU A 57 -0.74 24.07 -6.65
C GLU A 57 -0.68 23.90 -5.12
N ALA A 58 -1.26 22.83 -4.56
CA ALA A 58 -1.11 22.49 -3.14
C ALA A 58 0.30 21.96 -2.82
N LEU A 59 0.85 21.12 -3.69
CA LEU A 59 2.19 20.55 -3.53
C LEU A 59 3.28 21.64 -3.60
N ASP A 60 3.22 22.54 -4.60
CA ASP A 60 4.16 23.66 -4.77
C ASP A 60 4.13 24.65 -3.58
N ARG A 61 2.94 24.89 -2.99
CA ARG A 61 2.83 25.68 -1.76
C ARG A 61 3.47 24.98 -0.55
N GLY A 62 3.34 23.65 -0.47
CA GLY A 62 4.01 22.82 0.52
C GLY A 62 5.53 22.94 0.44
N GLU A 63 6.10 22.76 -0.74
CA GLU A 63 7.56 22.86 -0.99
C GLU A 63 8.10 24.25 -0.63
N LYS A 64 7.43 25.33 -1.06
CA LYS A 64 7.83 26.70 -0.71
C LYS A 64 7.77 26.98 0.80
N SER A 65 6.82 26.38 1.53
CA SER A 65 6.75 26.51 2.99
C SER A 65 7.87 25.75 3.71
N PHE A 66 8.31 24.63 3.13
CA PHE A 66 9.38 23.79 3.65
C PHE A 66 10.75 24.45 3.44
N ASP A 67 11.00 25.01 2.26
CA ASP A 67 12.24 25.75 1.98
C ASP A 67 12.38 27.00 2.87
N LYS A 68 11.28 27.71 3.10
CA LYS A 68 11.26 28.88 4.00
C LYS A 68 11.55 28.53 5.47
N SER A 69 11.16 27.32 5.90
CA SER A 69 11.46 26.85 7.26
C SER A 69 12.91 26.39 7.40
N ILE A 70 13.51 25.84 6.34
CA ILE A 70 14.94 25.49 6.30
C ILE A 70 15.84 26.74 6.24
N SER A 71 15.46 27.76 5.46
CA SER A 71 16.24 29.00 5.36
C SER A 71 16.28 29.79 6.67
N ASN A 72 15.21 29.73 7.47
CA ASN A 72 15.16 30.38 8.79
C ASN A 72 16.03 29.66 9.84
N ALA A 73 16.37 28.39 9.64
CA ALA A 73 17.22 27.62 10.54
C ALA A 73 18.73 27.86 10.32
N THR A 74 19.12 28.54 9.24
CA THR A 74 20.52 28.73 8.85
C THR A 74 20.86 30.21 8.76
N SER A 75 21.23 30.82 9.88
CA SER A 75 21.92 32.12 9.92
C SER A 75 23.03 32.06 10.99
N PRO A 76 24.29 32.41 10.67
CA PRO A 76 25.42 32.19 11.57
C PRO A 76 25.70 33.43 12.44
N GLN A 77 25.83 33.25 13.77
CA GLN A 77 26.39 34.28 14.65
C GLN A 77 27.42 33.69 15.62
N THR A 78 28.61 34.28 15.55
CA THR A 78 29.89 33.99 16.18
C THR A 78 30.05 34.60 17.58
N THR A 79 30.43 33.76 18.58
CA THR A 79 31.29 33.99 19.81
C THR A 79 30.99 35.13 20.82
N PRO A 80 31.44 35.10 22.11
CA PRO A 80 32.27 34.12 22.85
C PRO A 80 31.77 33.69 24.28
N SER A 81 32.31 32.54 24.74
CA SER A 81 32.64 32.07 26.11
C SER A 81 31.87 32.55 27.35
N ASN A 82 31.37 31.61 28.17
CA ASN A 82 32.05 31.09 29.38
C ASN A 82 31.02 30.48 30.36
N TYR A 83 31.17 29.22 30.75
CA TYR A 83 31.03 28.73 32.14
C TYR A 83 31.34 27.23 32.20
N ASN A 84 32.36 26.89 32.99
CA ASN A 84 32.72 25.53 33.38
C ASN A 84 31.66 24.94 34.32
N ASN A 85 31.28 23.67 34.14
CA ASN A 85 31.39 22.65 35.19
C ASN A 85 31.16 21.23 34.64
N SER A 86 32.20 20.42 34.77
CA SER A 86 32.28 18.96 34.88
C SER A 86 30.97 18.15 34.81
N ASN A 87 30.83 17.35 33.75
CA ASN A 87 30.57 15.92 33.85
C ASN A 87 31.00 15.24 32.54
N SER A 88 31.88 14.24 32.67
CA SER A 88 32.57 13.55 31.59
C SER A 88 31.61 12.72 30.74
N SER A 89 31.08 13.33 29.68
CA SER A 89 30.47 12.66 28.53
C SER A 89 31.55 12.47 27.46
N SER A 90 32.12 11.27 27.37
CA SER A 90 33.19 11.00 26.40
C SER A 90 32.63 10.64 25.03
N SER A 91 32.87 11.57 24.10
CA SER A 91 33.11 11.42 22.66
C SER A 91 32.01 10.88 21.74
N ASN A 92 31.40 11.84 21.02
CA ASN A 92 30.68 11.66 19.77
C ASN A 92 31.63 11.23 18.64
N ASN A 93 31.36 10.06 18.06
CA ASN A 93 31.69 9.77 16.67
C ASN A 93 30.39 9.88 15.87
N ASN A 94 30.37 10.72 14.83
CA ASN A 94 29.26 10.85 13.89
C ASN A 94 29.13 9.56 13.06
N ALA A 95 28.45 8.56 13.63
CA ALA A 95 27.76 7.50 12.90
C ALA A 95 26.34 8.01 12.59
N VAL A 96 25.78 7.62 11.44
CA VAL A 96 24.35 7.80 11.15
C VAL A 96 23.58 7.30 12.38
N GLY A 97 23.00 8.24 13.13
CA GLY A 97 22.51 7.96 14.49
C GLY A 97 21.48 6.84 14.43
N GLU A 98 21.73 5.74 15.13
CA GLU A 98 20.69 4.77 15.42
C GLU A 98 19.58 5.53 16.16
N THR A 99 18.42 5.66 15.51
CA THR A 99 17.20 6.15 16.14
C THR A 99 16.98 5.30 17.40
N GLN A 100 17.19 5.90 18.56
CA GLN A 100 17.04 5.22 19.84
C GLN A 100 15.58 4.76 19.97
N ILE A 101 15.36 3.47 20.18
CA ILE A 101 14.02 2.91 20.39
C ILE A 101 13.45 3.56 21.67
N PRO A 102 12.28 4.22 21.61
CA PRO A 102 11.69 4.83 22.80
C PRO A 102 11.44 3.79 23.89
N LYS A 103 11.72 4.16 25.14
CA LYS A 103 11.48 3.28 26.28
C LYS A 103 9.98 3.01 26.43
N GLY A 104 9.59 1.74 26.30
CA GLY A 104 8.21 1.31 26.52
C GLY A 104 7.84 1.25 28.00
N THR A 105 6.54 1.20 28.29
CA THR A 105 5.99 1.02 29.66
C THR A 105 6.29 -0.36 30.23
N GLN A 106 6.38 -1.36 29.37
CA GLN A 106 6.79 -2.74 29.65
C GLN A 106 7.56 -3.27 28.43
N THR A 107 8.47 -4.22 28.64
CA THR A 107 9.13 -4.94 27.53
C THR A 107 8.59 -6.37 27.47
N ILE A 108 8.17 -6.79 26.28
CA ILE A 108 7.68 -8.14 25.96
C ILE A 108 8.56 -8.72 24.87
N TYR A 109 9.01 -9.95 25.05
CA TYR A 109 9.87 -10.67 24.12
C TYR A 109 9.06 -11.72 23.36
N VAL A 110 9.24 -11.79 22.05
CA VAL A 110 8.54 -12.74 21.19
C VAL A 110 9.54 -13.45 20.28
N SER A 111 9.53 -14.78 20.31
CA SER A 111 10.37 -15.63 19.47
C SER A 111 9.55 -16.78 18.90
N VAL A 112 9.50 -16.87 17.57
CA VAL A 112 8.83 -18.00 16.90
C VAL A 112 9.55 -19.33 17.16
N ASN A 113 10.88 -19.28 17.35
CA ASN A 113 11.74 -20.44 17.53
C ASN A 113 11.80 -20.93 18.98
N ASN A 114 11.89 -20.00 19.94
CA ASN A 114 12.13 -20.31 21.35
C ASN A 114 10.95 -19.98 22.27
N GLY A 115 9.88 -19.37 21.74
CA GLY A 115 8.73 -18.93 22.52
C GLY A 115 7.62 -19.95 22.66
N SER A 116 6.72 -19.68 23.61
CA SER A 116 5.48 -20.41 23.81
C SER A 116 4.35 -19.45 24.16
N ASN A 117 3.14 -19.68 23.64
CA ASN A 117 1.96 -18.87 23.99
C ASN A 117 1.46 -19.10 25.43
N ARG A 118 2.07 -20.05 26.16
CA ARG A 118 1.87 -20.24 27.60
C ARG A 118 2.83 -19.41 28.46
N ASN A 119 3.86 -18.83 27.86
CA ASN A 119 4.84 -18.01 28.57
C ASN A 119 4.28 -16.61 28.88
N ASP A 120 4.99 -15.86 29.72
CA ASP A 120 4.61 -14.52 30.16
C ASP A 120 5.16 -13.40 29.26
N GLY A 121 6.08 -13.71 28.34
CA GLY A 121 6.72 -12.73 27.47
C GLY A 121 7.96 -12.07 28.10
N SER A 122 8.49 -12.61 29.19
CA SER A 122 9.78 -12.22 29.74
C SER A 122 10.94 -12.66 28.82
N LEU A 123 12.14 -12.12 29.05
CA LEU A 123 13.34 -12.48 28.27
C LEU A 123 13.65 -13.98 28.33
N THR A 124 13.45 -14.60 29.50
CA THR A 124 13.70 -16.03 29.74
C THR A 124 12.52 -16.91 29.31
N ALA A 125 11.33 -16.35 29.14
CA ALA A 125 10.14 -17.05 28.69
C ALA A 125 9.38 -16.20 27.66
N PRO A 126 9.90 -16.12 26.41
CA PRO A 126 9.29 -15.30 25.37
C PRO A 126 7.96 -15.89 24.89
N LEU A 127 7.06 -15.04 24.42
CA LEU A 127 5.84 -15.47 23.71
C LEU A 127 6.20 -16.02 22.33
N LYS A 128 5.36 -16.89 21.77
CA LYS A 128 5.57 -17.40 20.41
C LYS A 128 4.92 -16.51 19.35
N ASP A 129 3.68 -16.12 19.59
CA ASP A 129 2.85 -15.41 18.62
C ASP A 129 2.84 -13.89 18.85
N LEU A 130 2.96 -13.13 17.75
CA LEU A 130 2.94 -11.67 17.77
C LEU A 130 1.55 -11.13 18.12
N GLN A 131 0.46 -11.76 17.63
CA GLN A 131 -0.88 -11.28 17.98
C GLN A 131 -1.13 -11.43 19.48
N LYS A 132 -0.75 -12.57 20.07
CA LYS A 132 -0.81 -12.79 21.52
C LYS A 132 -0.05 -11.72 22.30
N ALA A 133 1.15 -11.35 21.85
CA ALA A 133 1.94 -10.30 22.47
C ALA A 133 1.23 -8.93 22.43
N ILE A 134 0.66 -8.55 21.27
CA ILE A 134 -0.14 -7.34 21.13
C ILE A 134 -1.36 -7.39 22.07
N ASP A 135 -2.04 -8.53 22.17
CA ASP A 135 -3.26 -8.70 22.97
C ASP A 135 -3.00 -8.60 24.48
N VAL A 136 -1.84 -9.04 24.98
CA VAL A 136 -1.50 -8.95 26.42
C VAL A 136 -0.74 -7.67 26.78
N ALA A 137 -0.11 -7.00 25.81
CA ALA A 137 0.66 -5.80 26.05
C ALA A 137 -0.18 -4.66 26.68
N PRO A 138 0.33 -3.99 27.73
CA PRO A 138 -0.24 -2.72 28.15
C PRO A 138 0.04 -1.62 27.12
N GLU A 139 -0.70 -0.52 27.23
CA GLU A 139 -0.49 0.66 26.39
C GLU A 139 0.94 1.22 26.60
N GLY A 140 1.58 1.59 25.50
CA GLY A 140 2.96 2.08 25.45
C GLY A 140 4.03 0.99 25.54
N ALA A 141 3.68 -0.29 25.58
CA ALA A 141 4.66 -1.37 25.70
C ALA A 141 5.60 -1.46 24.48
N LEU A 142 6.80 -1.96 24.73
CA LEU A 142 7.77 -2.37 23.74
C LEU A 142 7.68 -3.89 23.54
N ILE A 143 7.49 -4.32 22.31
CA ILE A 143 7.46 -5.71 21.87
C ILE A 143 8.71 -5.95 21.01
N CYS A 144 9.65 -6.75 21.52
CA CYS A 144 10.88 -7.13 20.86
C CYS A 144 10.68 -8.45 20.12
N LEU A 145 10.93 -8.48 18.81
CA LEU A 145 10.81 -9.67 17.98
C LEU A 145 12.20 -10.20 17.63
N ALA A 146 12.44 -11.46 17.99
CA ALA A 146 13.56 -12.22 17.47
C ALA A 146 13.44 -12.38 15.94
N GLN A 147 14.53 -12.84 15.33
CA GLN A 147 14.51 -13.28 13.94
C GLN A 147 13.50 -14.40 13.73
N GLY A 148 12.90 -14.44 12.54
CA GLY A 148 11.90 -15.43 12.20
C GLY A 148 10.72 -14.84 11.43
N ASN A 149 9.79 -15.73 11.06
CA ASN A 149 8.58 -15.38 10.32
C ASN A 149 7.36 -15.41 11.24
N TYR A 150 6.66 -14.27 11.35
CA TYR A 150 5.51 -14.11 12.22
C TYR A 150 4.24 -14.00 11.36
N LEU A 151 3.39 -15.01 11.44
CA LEU A 151 2.15 -15.11 10.65
C LEU A 151 0.91 -14.67 11.44
N GLY A 152 1.07 -14.33 12.72
CA GLY A 152 0.00 -13.87 13.58
C GLY A 152 -0.92 -14.99 14.07
N TYR A 153 -2.12 -14.61 14.47
CA TYR A 153 -3.07 -15.52 15.12
C TYR A 153 -3.36 -16.74 14.24
N LEU A 154 -3.10 -17.93 14.78
CA LEU A 154 -3.29 -19.23 14.10
C LEU A 154 -2.63 -19.29 12.71
N ASP A 155 -1.49 -18.61 12.54
CA ASP A 155 -0.73 -18.56 11.29
C ASP A 155 -1.55 -18.08 10.08
N GLN A 156 -2.53 -17.19 10.32
CA GLN A 156 -3.43 -16.70 9.26
C GLN A 156 -2.78 -15.70 8.29
N GLY A 157 -1.54 -15.30 8.51
CA GLY A 157 -0.78 -14.39 7.65
C GLY A 157 -1.05 -12.91 7.89
N TRP A 158 -1.63 -12.56 9.04
CA TRP A 158 -1.92 -11.18 9.40
C TRP A 158 -1.90 -10.94 10.92
N VAL A 159 -1.62 -9.71 11.32
CA VAL A 159 -1.79 -9.22 12.70
C VAL A 159 -2.57 -7.92 12.73
N LYS A 160 -3.23 -7.67 13.85
CA LYS A 160 -3.98 -6.44 14.13
C LYS A 160 -3.38 -5.73 15.33
N VAL A 161 -3.04 -4.46 15.11
CA VAL A 161 -2.53 -3.54 16.12
C VAL A 161 -3.63 -2.55 16.47
N ASN A 162 -4.27 -2.75 17.62
CA ASN A 162 -5.35 -1.91 18.14
C ASN A 162 -4.99 -1.22 19.46
N LYS A 163 -3.69 -1.17 19.78
CA LYS A 163 -3.12 -0.49 20.95
C LYS A 163 -1.93 0.35 20.54
N TYR A 164 -1.61 1.36 21.33
CA TYR A 164 -0.42 2.19 21.15
C TYR A 164 0.80 1.42 21.68
N VAL A 165 1.38 0.56 20.85
CA VAL A 165 2.54 -0.27 21.20
C VAL A 165 3.68 0.00 20.24
N GLN A 166 4.89 -0.35 20.67
CA GLN A 166 6.10 -0.31 19.87
C GLN A 166 6.48 -1.74 19.50
N ILE A 167 6.59 -2.06 18.22
CA ILE A 167 6.92 -3.39 17.73
C ILE A 167 8.24 -3.27 16.98
N VAL A 168 9.28 -3.92 17.52
CA VAL A 168 10.64 -3.79 17.03
C VAL A 168 11.20 -5.16 16.70
N GLY A 169 11.41 -5.40 15.41
CA GLY A 169 12.14 -6.56 14.91
C GLY A 169 13.63 -6.34 14.81
N GLY A 170 14.33 -7.41 14.42
CA GLY A 170 15.77 -7.38 14.19
C GLY A 170 16.61 -7.98 15.30
N TYR A 171 16.03 -8.67 16.29
CA TYR A 171 16.79 -9.25 17.39
C TYR A 171 17.33 -10.65 17.05
N ALA A 172 18.51 -11.00 17.55
CA ALA A 172 18.96 -12.38 17.59
C ALA A 172 17.97 -13.27 18.39
N ASP A 173 18.03 -14.58 18.22
CA ASP A 173 17.12 -15.53 18.89
C ASP A 173 17.18 -15.49 20.43
N ASP A 174 18.31 -15.04 20.98
CA ASP A 174 18.55 -14.85 22.40
C ASP A 174 18.41 -13.39 22.86
N PHE A 175 18.01 -12.49 21.95
CA PHE A 175 17.88 -11.03 22.15
C PHE A 175 19.16 -10.31 22.60
N SER A 176 20.33 -10.95 22.50
CA SER A 176 21.61 -10.36 22.91
C SER A 176 22.06 -9.20 22.01
N GLN A 177 21.62 -9.21 20.75
CA GLN A 177 21.99 -8.23 19.74
C GLN A 177 20.79 -7.86 18.88
N ARG A 178 20.78 -6.61 18.40
CA ARG A 178 19.85 -6.14 17.39
C ARG A 178 20.59 -5.72 16.13
N ASN A 179 20.17 -6.27 15.00
CA ASN A 179 20.59 -5.87 13.66
C ASN A 179 19.52 -6.34 12.66
N PRO A 180 18.61 -5.46 12.21
CA PRO A 180 17.49 -5.83 11.34
C PRO A 180 17.88 -6.41 9.97
N VAL A 181 19.11 -6.14 9.50
CA VAL A 181 19.63 -6.69 8.25
C VAL A 181 20.11 -8.13 8.45
N ARG A 182 20.78 -8.40 9.58
CA ARG A 182 21.32 -9.72 9.94
C ARG A 182 20.26 -10.66 10.49
N PHE A 183 19.50 -10.21 11.48
CA PHE A 183 18.51 -11.00 12.21
C PHE A 183 17.12 -10.67 11.69
N LYS A 184 16.76 -11.24 10.54
CA LYS A 184 15.56 -10.83 9.81
C LYS A 184 14.30 -11.24 10.57
N THR A 185 13.51 -10.25 10.97
CA THR A 185 12.12 -10.44 11.40
C THR A 185 11.23 -10.18 10.20
N THR A 186 10.43 -11.17 9.81
CA THR A 186 9.57 -11.09 8.63
C THR A 186 8.11 -11.36 8.96
N MET A 187 7.23 -10.78 8.18
CA MET A 187 5.85 -11.23 8.02
C MET A 187 5.67 -11.58 6.54
N ARG A 188 5.87 -12.86 6.25
CA ARG A 188 5.88 -13.45 4.91
C ARG A 188 4.89 -14.60 4.82
N PRO A 189 3.61 -14.31 4.53
CA PRO A 189 2.62 -15.35 4.25
C PRO A 189 2.98 -16.12 2.99
N SER A 190 2.85 -17.44 3.02
CA SER A 190 3.06 -18.33 1.88
C SER A 190 1.72 -18.70 1.23
N THR A 191 1.76 -19.59 0.24
CA THR A 191 0.55 -20.16 -0.38
C THR A 191 -0.40 -20.82 0.62
N GLU A 192 0.09 -21.25 1.80
CA GLU A 192 -0.72 -21.80 2.89
C GLU A 192 -1.71 -20.78 3.48
N GLN A 193 -1.41 -19.49 3.36
CA GLN A 193 -2.24 -18.39 3.86
C GLN A 193 -3.12 -17.74 2.77
N ILE A 194 -3.25 -18.39 1.60
CA ILE A 194 -4.20 -17.93 0.57
C ILE A 194 -5.63 -17.97 1.15
N MET A 195 -6.35 -16.85 1.04
CA MET A 195 -7.73 -16.65 1.54
C MET A 195 -7.92 -16.73 3.08
N THR A 196 -6.88 -16.97 3.87
CA THR A 196 -7.01 -17.05 5.35
C THR A 196 -7.12 -15.68 6.01
N SER A 197 -6.61 -14.62 5.36
CA SER A 197 -6.56 -13.26 5.92
C SER A 197 -7.86 -12.46 5.75
N GLY A 198 -8.84 -12.97 4.99
CA GLY A 198 -10.04 -12.21 4.63
C GLY A 198 -9.69 -10.83 4.02
N ASN A 199 -10.26 -9.76 4.57
CA ASN A 199 -9.99 -8.38 4.13
C ASN A 199 -8.79 -7.69 4.83
N GLN A 200 -8.01 -8.43 5.61
CA GLN A 200 -6.94 -7.86 6.42
C GLN A 200 -5.65 -7.67 5.61
N GLY A 201 -4.94 -6.57 5.87
CA GLY A 201 -3.54 -6.43 5.48
C GLY A 201 -2.64 -7.30 6.36
N VAL A 202 -1.39 -7.53 5.94
CA VAL A 202 -0.39 -8.30 6.74
C VAL A 202 -0.23 -7.73 8.14
N MET A 203 -0.27 -6.41 8.25
CA MET A 203 -0.40 -5.70 9.52
C MET A 203 -1.47 -4.63 9.38
N ASP A 204 -2.58 -4.80 10.11
CA ASP A 204 -3.69 -3.85 10.17
C ASP A 204 -3.55 -3.00 11.44
N ILE A 205 -3.22 -1.72 11.27
CA ILE A 205 -3.04 -0.77 12.38
C ILE A 205 -4.28 0.11 12.50
N ARG A 206 -5.03 -0.07 13.58
CA ARG A 206 -6.26 0.68 13.89
C ARG A 206 -6.28 1.11 15.34
N VAL A 207 -5.70 2.28 15.62
CA VAL A 207 -5.69 2.92 16.94
C VAL A 207 -6.40 4.27 16.86
N THR A 208 -7.22 4.60 17.86
CA THR A 208 -7.95 5.88 17.93
C THR A 208 -7.96 6.44 19.35
N GLY A 209 -8.28 7.74 19.51
CA GLY A 209 -8.61 8.31 20.81
C GLY A 209 -7.48 8.83 21.71
N LYS A 210 -6.19 8.70 21.33
CA LYS A 210 -5.07 9.28 22.12
C LYS A 210 -4.18 10.15 21.25
N ARG A 211 -4.30 11.47 21.42
CA ARG A 211 -3.55 12.48 20.63
C ARG A 211 -2.03 12.34 20.73
N ASN A 212 -1.53 11.89 21.87
CA ASN A 212 -0.10 11.70 22.12
C ASN A 212 0.30 10.21 22.13
N GLY A 213 -0.61 9.32 21.71
CA GLY A 213 -0.31 7.89 21.62
C GLY A 213 0.63 7.60 20.46
N VAL A 214 1.60 6.73 20.67
CA VAL A 214 2.59 6.34 19.65
C VAL A 214 2.40 4.88 19.31
N VAL A 215 2.29 4.59 18.01
CA VAL A 215 2.55 3.26 17.46
C VAL A 215 3.89 3.35 16.73
N LEU A 216 4.84 2.51 17.13
CA LEU A 216 6.13 2.39 16.44
C LEU A 216 6.20 1.00 15.82
N VAL A 217 6.60 0.93 14.55
CA VAL A 217 6.91 -0.31 13.86
C VAL A 217 8.29 -0.13 13.23
N ASP A 218 9.25 -0.95 13.64
CA ASP A 218 10.63 -0.86 13.17
C ASP A 218 11.27 -2.24 12.99
N GLY A 219 12.16 -2.38 12.00
CA GLY A 219 12.94 -3.60 11.79
C GLY A 219 12.14 -4.84 11.36
N ILE A 220 10.95 -4.67 10.79
CA ILE A 220 10.10 -5.76 10.28
C ILE A 220 10.01 -5.68 8.76
N ILE A 221 10.19 -6.82 8.09
CA ILE A 221 10.03 -6.93 6.64
C ILE A 221 8.66 -7.54 6.33
N PHE A 222 7.81 -6.75 5.68
CA PHE A 222 6.53 -7.23 5.15
C PHE A 222 6.71 -7.65 3.69
N ASP A 223 6.36 -8.88 3.36
CA ASP A 223 6.38 -9.34 1.97
C ASP A 223 5.28 -10.37 1.72
N ARG A 224 4.44 -10.11 0.73
CA ARG A 224 3.36 -11.01 0.31
C ARG A 224 3.68 -11.73 -1.00
N GLY A 225 4.88 -11.56 -1.56
CA GLY A 225 5.25 -12.16 -2.84
C GLY A 225 5.14 -13.69 -2.82
N GLN A 226 5.37 -14.33 -1.68
CA GLN A 226 5.22 -15.79 -1.53
C GLN A 226 3.76 -16.28 -1.58
N ILE A 227 2.78 -15.37 -1.48
CA ILE A 227 1.35 -15.69 -1.64
C ILE A 227 0.96 -15.78 -3.12
N SER A 228 1.74 -15.15 -4.01
CA SER A 228 1.48 -15.17 -5.45
C SER A 228 1.84 -16.54 -6.02
N ALA A 229 0.81 -17.35 -6.25
CA ALA A 229 0.95 -18.61 -6.98
C ALA A 229 0.89 -18.33 -8.49
N TYR A 230 1.94 -18.73 -9.21
CA TYR A 230 1.88 -18.85 -10.67
C TYR A 230 1.35 -20.25 -10.99
N LEU A 231 0.15 -20.31 -11.54
CA LEU A 231 -0.47 -21.56 -11.98
C LEU A 231 -0.14 -21.78 -13.45
N ALA A 232 0.15 -23.03 -13.82
CA ALA A 232 0.25 -23.41 -15.22
C ALA A 232 -1.12 -23.19 -15.90
N PRO A 233 -1.14 -22.80 -17.19
CA PRO A 233 -2.37 -22.69 -17.94
C PRO A 233 -3.16 -24.00 -17.88
N VAL A 234 -4.44 -23.89 -17.53
CA VAL A 234 -5.37 -25.01 -17.59
C VAL A 234 -6.05 -24.96 -18.95
N TYR A 235 -5.45 -25.62 -19.95
CA TYR A 235 -5.84 -25.50 -21.36
C TYR A 235 -7.26 -25.99 -21.67
N ASP A 236 -7.84 -26.81 -20.79
CA ASP A 236 -9.20 -27.34 -20.87
C ASP A 236 -10.24 -26.46 -20.14
N ASN A 237 -9.82 -25.36 -19.50
CA ASN A 237 -10.72 -24.41 -18.85
C ASN A 237 -10.58 -23.01 -19.47
N PRO A 238 -11.58 -22.49 -20.20
CA PRO A 238 -11.49 -21.19 -20.88
C PRO A 238 -11.34 -19.99 -19.93
N VAL A 239 -11.56 -20.16 -18.62
CA VAL A 239 -11.35 -19.12 -17.59
C VAL A 239 -9.94 -19.14 -17.01
N ALA A 240 -9.27 -20.30 -17.07
CA ALA A 240 -7.93 -20.51 -16.50
C ALA A 240 -6.88 -20.90 -17.57
N SER A 241 -7.26 -20.89 -18.85
CA SER A 241 -6.36 -21.08 -19.98
C SER A 241 -5.46 -19.85 -20.14
N ALA A 242 -4.30 -20.04 -20.75
CA ALA A 242 -3.46 -18.93 -21.15
C ALA A 242 -4.27 -18.03 -22.11
N PRO A 243 -4.10 -16.70 -22.05
CA PRO A 243 -4.59 -15.81 -23.09
C PRO A 243 -4.08 -16.26 -24.47
N GLU A 244 -4.87 -16.04 -25.51
CA GLU A 244 -4.48 -16.35 -26.89
C GLU A 244 -3.11 -15.71 -27.23
N GLY A 245 -2.18 -16.50 -27.76
CA GLY A 245 -0.80 -16.12 -28.05
C GLY A 245 0.19 -16.24 -26.88
N CYS A 246 -0.26 -16.68 -25.69
CA CYS A 246 0.57 -16.91 -24.50
C CYS A 246 0.62 -18.38 -24.08
N GLU A 247 0.24 -19.31 -24.97
CA GLU A 247 0.05 -20.74 -24.68
C GLU A 247 1.37 -21.48 -24.43
N THR A 248 2.47 -20.97 -24.99
CA THR A 248 3.82 -21.51 -24.86
C THR A 248 4.68 -20.51 -24.09
N GLY A 249 4.62 -20.57 -22.76
CA GLY A 249 5.58 -19.84 -21.93
C GLY A 249 7.01 -20.18 -22.36
N ARG A 250 7.89 -19.18 -22.40
CA ARG A 250 9.34 -19.37 -22.63
C ARG A 250 9.98 -20.30 -21.62
#